data_AF-R6QFU7-F1
#
_entry.id   AF-R6QFU7-F1
#
_cell.length_a   1.000
_cell.length_b   1.000
_cell.length_c   1.000
_cell.angle_alpha   90.00
_cell.angle_beta   90.00
_cell.angle_gamma   90.00
#
_symmetry.space_group_name_H-M   'P 1'
#
loop_
_entity.id
_entity.type
_entity.pdbx_description
1 polymer ?
#
loop_
_entity_poly.entity_id
_entity_poly.type
_entity_poly.pdbx_seq_one_letter_code
_entity_poly.pdbx_strand_id
1 'polypeptide(L)'
;MKNAKGNILITGIIIILIVLILGGVSFGIYKFFSMSKQVVNSKEFENTFETGNSEISANETTNNNQNDLNVNDVGPIIQEPNNNAIPSETIAARYYYSQLDSYGKMIYDKLKQNKEQLITGTYVFEFGTSFNTLLNTEKGDKTLYTAFQSAWNAFSYDECDLFYIDIKKMNLINETRTLGGITTYYISIGPGDNKNYLQDNFQTRESIEKAQNYINNIIKNIIKQTQNDNRVNKIKKVHDWLIDAIEYDTSGTNANKYNIYGAMHDRKAVCEGYARSFKYIMEKVGVPCVLVPGTAENSQGKIEAHAWNYVQIDDKWYAVDVTWDDPVITGGETITDNEKYKFFLKGSEEFFKDHTPSGEISENSMIFTLPTLSITNYENY
;
A
#
# COMPACT_ATOMS: atom_id res chain seq x y z
N MET A 1 -31.03 75.40 30.36
CA MET A 1 -31.19 73.93 30.20
C MET A 1 -31.45 73.47 28.74
N LYS A 2 -31.01 74.19 27.71
CA LYS A 2 -31.20 73.76 26.29
C LYS A 2 -29.96 73.15 25.61
N ASN A 3 -28.75 73.31 26.17
CA ASN A 3 -27.52 72.84 25.52
C ASN A 3 -27.06 71.42 25.95
N ALA A 4 -27.66 70.83 26.99
CA ALA A 4 -27.28 69.48 27.45
C ALA A 4 -27.93 68.36 26.60
N LYS A 5 -29.13 68.60 26.05
CA LYS A 5 -29.87 67.58 25.28
C LYS A 5 -29.31 67.37 23.86
N GLY A 6 -28.75 68.42 23.24
CA GLY A 6 -28.14 68.33 21.90
C GLY A 6 -26.84 67.51 21.89
N ASN A 7 -25.99 67.68 22.91
CA ASN A 7 -24.74 66.91 23.01
C ASN A 7 -24.97 65.42 23.26
N ILE A 8 -25.97 65.05 24.07
CA ILE A 8 -26.29 63.63 24.31
C ILE A 8 -26.74 62.93 23.02
N LEU A 9 -27.52 63.62 22.18
CA LEU A 9 -28.00 63.07 20.92
C LEU A 9 -26.86 62.87 19.91
N ILE A 10 -25.95 63.84 19.79
CA ILE A 10 -24.80 63.79 18.89
C ILE A 10 -23.80 62.71 19.33
N THR A 11 -23.50 62.63 20.63
CA THR A 11 -22.61 61.59 21.17
C THR A 11 -23.20 60.19 20.97
N GLY A 12 -24.52 60.03 21.11
CA GLY A 12 -25.20 58.76 20.84
C GLY A 12 -25.08 58.31 19.37
N ILE A 13 -25.21 59.23 18.42
CA ILE A 13 -25.06 58.94 16.98
C ILE A 13 -23.63 58.54 16.63
N ILE A 14 -22.63 59.23 17.21
CA ILE A 14 -21.20 58.91 16.99
C ILE A 14 -20.86 57.53 17.55
N ILE A 15 -21.36 57.16 18.74
CA ILE A 15 -21.15 55.83 19.33
C ILE A 15 -21.77 54.74 18.45
N ILE A 16 -22.99 54.95 17.92
CA ILE A 16 -23.64 54.00 17.01
C ILE A 16 -22.84 53.83 15.71
N LEU A 17 -22.34 54.92 15.13
CA LEU A 17 -21.47 54.86 13.95
C LEU A 17 -20.15 54.13 14.22
N ILE A 18 -19.51 54.36 15.36
CA ILE A 18 -18.29 53.65 15.76
C ILE A 18 -18.58 52.17 15.97
N VAL A 19 -19.69 51.80 16.61
CA VAL A 19 -20.09 50.39 16.80
C VAL A 19 -20.43 49.71 15.48
N LEU A 20 -21.06 50.41 14.53
CA LEU A 20 -21.34 49.88 13.19
C LEU A 20 -20.05 49.74 12.35
N ILE A 21 -19.11 50.68 12.46
CA ILE A 21 -17.81 50.60 11.80
C ILE A 21 -16.97 49.48 12.41
N LEU A 22 -16.87 49.40 13.74
CA LEU A 22 -16.14 48.34 14.43
C LEU A 22 -16.80 46.98 14.21
N GLY A 23 -18.13 46.90 14.21
CA GLY A 23 -18.89 45.69 13.89
C GLY A 23 -18.72 45.27 12.43
N GLY A 24 -18.74 46.21 11.49
CA GLY A 24 -18.48 45.97 10.06
C GLY A 24 -17.04 45.58 9.76
N VAL A 25 -16.07 46.17 10.47
CA VAL A 25 -14.65 45.80 10.42
C VAL A 25 -14.44 44.44 11.07
N SER A 26 -15.11 44.13 12.17
CA SER A 26 -14.99 42.82 12.85
C SER A 26 -15.66 41.70 12.05
N PHE A 27 -16.82 41.95 11.44
CA PHE A 27 -17.48 41.04 10.51
C PHE A 27 -16.70 40.91 9.19
N GLY A 28 -16.13 42.02 8.72
CA GLY A 28 -15.21 42.06 7.59
C GLY A 28 -13.96 41.22 7.85
N ILE A 29 -13.31 41.37 9.01
CA ILE A 29 -12.15 40.57 9.46
C ILE A 29 -12.54 39.10 9.65
N TYR A 30 -13.71 38.80 10.21
CA TYR A 30 -14.23 37.44 10.37
C TYR A 30 -14.45 36.74 9.02
N LYS A 31 -15.03 37.44 8.02
CA LYS A 31 -15.14 36.93 6.65
C LYS A 31 -13.80 36.92 5.89
N PHE A 32 -12.90 37.84 6.22
CA PHE A 32 -11.57 37.97 5.62
C PHE A 32 -10.59 36.91 6.15
N PHE A 33 -10.87 36.31 7.32
CA PHE A 33 -10.11 35.22 7.94
C PHE A 33 -11.00 34.01 8.28
N SER A 34 -11.90 33.59 7.39
CA SER A 34 -12.53 32.26 7.51
C SER A 34 -11.54 31.21 7.03
N MET A 35 -10.74 30.67 7.94
CA MET A 35 -9.89 29.51 7.69
C MET A 35 -10.71 28.26 8.00
N SER A 36 -10.85 27.36 7.02
CA SER A 36 -11.43 26.04 7.24
C SER A 36 -10.41 24.97 6.91
N LYS A 37 -10.35 23.94 7.74
CA LYS A 37 -9.55 22.73 7.56
C LYS A 37 -10.52 21.59 7.33
N GLN A 38 -10.44 20.95 6.18
CA GLN A 38 -11.15 19.70 5.89
C GLN A 38 -10.13 18.57 5.91
N VAL A 39 -10.39 17.56 6.74
CA VAL A 39 -9.60 16.32 6.78
C VAL A 39 -10.43 15.27 6.05
N VAL A 40 -9.91 14.75 4.95
CA VAL A 40 -10.53 13.66 4.21
C VAL A 40 -9.80 12.37 4.58
N ASN A 41 -10.54 11.46 5.18
CA ASN A 41 -10.01 10.24 5.78
C ASN A 41 -9.99 9.11 4.75
N SER A 42 -8.87 8.39 4.68
CA SER A 42 -8.71 7.13 3.95
C SER A 42 -9.72 6.02 4.32
N LYS A 43 -10.52 6.17 5.38
CA LYS A 43 -11.66 5.27 5.67
C LYS A 43 -12.76 5.27 4.59
N GLU A 44 -12.85 6.29 3.74
CA GLU A 44 -13.68 6.24 2.51
C GLU A 44 -13.02 5.47 1.36
N PHE A 45 -11.88 4.83 1.62
CA PHE A 45 -10.96 4.30 0.62
C PHE A 45 -10.53 2.87 0.98
N GLU A 46 -11.52 2.01 1.22
CA GLU A 46 -11.29 0.57 1.38
C GLU A 46 -10.55 0.02 0.15
N ASN A 47 -9.38 -0.59 0.38
CA ASN A 47 -8.92 -1.70 -0.44
C ASN A 47 -9.81 -2.89 -0.05
N THR A 48 -10.74 -3.27 -0.93
CA THR A 48 -11.53 -4.49 -0.81
C THR A 48 -10.65 -5.72 -1.09
N PHE A 49 -9.63 -5.95 -0.26
CA PHE A 49 -8.99 -7.26 -0.08
C PHE A 49 -9.47 -7.96 1.21
N GLU A 50 -10.39 -7.34 1.95
CA GLU A 50 -11.13 -8.02 3.01
C GLU A 50 -12.13 -9.00 2.37
N THR A 51 -11.65 -10.19 1.98
CA THR A 51 -12.53 -11.30 1.64
C THR A 51 -13.32 -11.72 2.87
N GLY A 52 -14.63 -11.83 2.66
CA GLY A 52 -15.57 -12.30 3.66
C GLY A 52 -15.16 -13.63 4.25
N ASN A 53 -15.33 -13.71 5.57
CA ASN A 53 -15.24 -14.91 6.39
C ASN A 53 -15.65 -16.17 5.63
N SER A 54 -14.69 -17.06 5.41
CA SER A 54 -15.02 -18.47 5.29
C SER A 54 -15.08 -19.03 6.70
N GLU A 55 -16.29 -19.12 7.26
CA GLU A 55 -16.56 -20.01 8.40
C GLU A 55 -16.25 -21.44 7.95
N ILE A 56 -15.02 -21.89 8.15
CA ILE A 56 -14.73 -23.32 8.26
C ILE A 56 -14.80 -23.62 9.75
N SER A 57 -15.92 -24.24 10.13
CA SER A 57 -16.13 -24.87 11.42
C SER A 57 -14.97 -25.85 11.70
N ALA A 58 -14.06 -25.46 12.58
CA ALA A 58 -13.08 -26.35 13.18
C ALA A 58 -13.39 -26.44 14.68
N ASN A 59 -13.86 -27.62 15.09
CA ASN A 59 -14.15 -27.94 16.47
C ASN A 59 -12.93 -27.73 17.36
N GLU A 60 -13.17 -27.07 18.50
CA GLU A 60 -12.20 -26.81 19.55
C GLU A 60 -11.56 -28.10 20.06
N THR A 61 -10.23 -28.12 20.13
CA THR A 61 -9.56 -28.76 21.26
C THR A 61 -8.31 -27.95 21.60
N THR A 62 -8.42 -27.19 22.68
CA THR A 62 -7.32 -26.45 23.31
C THR A 62 -6.21 -27.39 23.74
N ASN A 63 -4.96 -27.07 23.40
CA ASN A 63 -3.82 -27.38 24.27
C ASN A 63 -2.76 -26.29 24.13
N ASN A 64 -2.69 -25.47 25.18
CA ASN A 64 -1.62 -24.51 25.42
C ASN A 64 -0.30 -25.27 25.56
N ASN A 65 0.73 -24.83 24.84
CA ASN A 65 2.09 -24.85 25.35
C ASN A 65 2.89 -23.72 24.69
N GLN A 66 3.17 -22.70 25.50
CA GLN A 66 4.31 -21.81 25.29
C GLN A 66 5.56 -22.67 25.17
N ASN A 67 6.37 -22.46 24.13
CA ASN A 67 7.77 -22.81 24.18
C ASN A 67 8.58 -21.71 23.49
N ASP A 68 9.44 -21.09 24.30
CA ASP A 68 10.47 -20.15 23.92
C ASP A 68 11.32 -20.69 22.77
N LEU A 69 11.36 -19.95 21.65
CA LEU A 69 12.33 -20.23 20.59
C LEU A 69 13.67 -19.57 20.95
N ASN A 70 14.53 -20.43 21.47
CA ASN A 70 15.93 -20.20 21.77
C ASN A 70 16.70 -19.96 20.45
N VAL A 71 17.14 -18.72 20.21
CA VAL A 71 17.97 -18.35 19.07
C VAL A 71 19.42 -18.69 19.39
N ASN A 72 19.91 -19.80 18.88
CA ASN A 72 21.33 -20.10 18.73
C ASN A 72 21.51 -21.16 17.64
N ASP A 73 21.67 -20.75 16.39
CA ASP A 73 22.83 -21.18 15.61
C ASP A 73 23.00 -20.30 14.37
N VAL A 74 24.23 -19.77 14.21
CA VAL A 74 25.04 -19.57 12.98
C VAL A 74 25.84 -18.26 13.09
N GLY A 75 27.15 -18.40 13.31
CA GLY A 75 28.19 -17.44 12.93
C GLY A 75 29.25 -18.14 12.04
N PRO A 76 30.21 -17.44 11.37
CA PRO A 76 30.76 -16.13 11.73
C PRO A 76 30.87 -15.09 10.57
N ILE A 77 31.28 -13.88 10.96
CA ILE A 77 31.57 -12.69 10.13
C ILE A 77 32.82 -12.89 9.25
N ILE A 78 32.78 -12.48 7.98
CA ILE A 78 33.96 -12.02 7.20
C ILE A 78 33.58 -10.78 6.38
N GLN A 79 34.46 -9.78 6.40
CA GLN A 79 34.36 -8.47 5.74
C GLN A 79 34.46 -8.52 4.20
N GLU A 80 33.81 -7.51 3.60
CA GLU A 80 33.76 -7.02 2.21
C GLU A 80 35.07 -7.07 1.39
N PRO A 81 34.95 -7.13 0.04
CA PRO A 81 34.98 -5.89 -0.73
C PRO A 81 33.89 -5.78 -1.82
N ASN A 82 33.00 -4.79 -1.66
CA ASN A 82 32.63 -3.73 -2.60
C ASN A 82 32.72 -4.05 -4.10
N ASN A 83 31.56 -4.26 -4.73
CA ASN A 83 31.29 -3.69 -6.05
C ASN A 83 29.78 -3.45 -6.22
N ASN A 84 29.40 -2.21 -5.92
CA ASN A 84 28.07 -1.66 -6.12
C ASN A 84 27.71 -1.62 -7.61
N ALA A 85 26.69 -2.38 -7.99
CA ALA A 85 25.76 -1.98 -9.03
C ALA A 85 24.35 -2.43 -8.59
N ILE A 86 23.61 -1.50 -8.01
CA ILE A 86 22.16 -1.64 -7.85
C ILE A 86 21.59 -1.76 -9.26
N PRO A 87 20.83 -2.82 -9.62
CA PRO A 87 20.23 -2.92 -10.95
C PRO A 87 19.38 -1.67 -11.21
N SER A 88 19.56 -1.05 -12.38
CA SER A 88 18.67 0.03 -12.84
C SER A 88 17.22 -0.43 -12.72
N GLU A 89 16.35 0.38 -12.11
CA GLU A 89 14.94 0.04 -11.90
C GLU A 89 14.35 -0.55 -13.19
N THR A 90 13.92 -1.80 -13.13
CA THR A 90 13.29 -2.47 -14.28
C THR A 90 11.96 -1.75 -14.60
N ILE A 91 11.47 -1.86 -15.84
CA ILE A 91 10.16 -1.31 -16.23
C ILE A 91 9.04 -1.81 -15.29
N ALA A 92 9.17 -3.02 -14.74
CA ALA A 92 8.23 -3.57 -13.77
C ALA A 92 8.29 -2.95 -12.37
N ALA A 93 9.40 -2.33 -11.97
CA ALA A 93 9.55 -1.72 -10.65
C ALA A 93 8.67 -0.46 -10.46
N ARG A 94 8.20 0.15 -11.55
CA ARG A 94 7.33 1.33 -11.57
C ARG A 94 6.17 1.14 -12.55
N TYR A 95 5.67 -0.09 -12.63
CA TYR A 95 4.67 -0.47 -13.62
C TYR A 95 3.37 0.31 -13.40
N TYR A 96 2.90 0.38 -12.16
CA TYR A 96 1.66 1.08 -11.81
C TYR A 96 1.84 2.60 -11.88
N TYR A 97 2.98 3.12 -11.39
CA TYR A 97 3.35 4.53 -11.51
C TYR A 97 3.24 5.07 -12.94
N SER A 98 3.67 4.28 -13.93
CA SER A 98 3.72 4.74 -15.33
C SER A 98 2.35 5.18 -15.87
N GLN A 99 1.28 4.60 -15.35
CA GLN A 99 -0.11 4.78 -15.78
C GLN A 99 -0.80 5.98 -15.13
N LEU A 100 -0.26 6.49 -14.02
CA LEU A 100 -0.85 7.60 -13.28
C LEU A 100 -0.94 8.88 -14.13
N ASP A 101 -1.97 9.69 -13.88
CA ASP A 101 -2.05 11.05 -14.42
C ASP A 101 -0.99 11.98 -13.76
N SER A 102 -0.94 13.24 -14.20
CA SER A 102 0.03 14.20 -13.66
C SER A 102 -0.11 14.46 -12.16
N TYR A 103 -1.32 14.40 -11.61
CA TYR A 103 -1.58 14.65 -10.20
C TYR A 103 -1.22 13.43 -9.35
N GLY A 104 -1.57 12.23 -9.81
CA GLY A 104 -1.19 10.97 -9.19
C GLY A 104 0.33 10.80 -9.19
N LYS A 105 1.01 11.11 -10.31
CA LYS A 105 2.48 11.10 -10.37
C LYS A 105 3.11 12.05 -9.37
N MET A 106 2.57 13.27 -9.23
CA MET A 106 3.07 14.24 -8.25
C MET A 106 2.96 13.72 -6.80
N ILE A 107 1.87 13.04 -6.47
CA ILE A 107 1.68 12.42 -5.14
C ILE A 107 2.64 11.25 -4.96
N TYR A 108 2.68 10.31 -5.91
CA TYR A 108 3.56 9.15 -5.88
C TYR A 108 5.03 9.57 -5.71
N ASP A 109 5.50 10.51 -6.53
CA ASP A 109 6.91 10.94 -6.52
C ASP A 109 7.27 11.59 -5.19
N LYS A 110 6.34 12.35 -4.58
CA LYS A 110 6.53 12.92 -3.23
C LYS A 110 6.65 11.83 -2.17
N LEU A 111 5.80 10.80 -2.22
CA LEU A 111 5.86 9.64 -1.31
C LEU A 111 7.17 8.87 -1.49
N LYS A 112 7.55 8.53 -2.72
CA LYS A 112 8.78 7.78 -3.05
C LYS A 112 10.04 8.54 -2.63
N GLN A 113 10.14 9.83 -2.93
CA GLN A 113 11.29 10.67 -2.56
C GLN A 113 11.48 10.78 -1.04
N ASN A 114 10.39 10.68 -0.28
CA ASN A 114 10.40 10.82 1.18
C ASN A 114 10.04 9.49 1.88
N LYS A 115 10.21 8.34 1.21
CA LYS A 115 9.79 7.02 1.71
C LYS A 115 10.39 6.71 3.07
N GLU A 116 11.64 7.05 3.32
CA GLU A 116 12.29 6.84 4.62
C GLU A 116 11.63 7.61 5.77
N GLN A 117 10.96 8.74 5.48
CA GLN A 117 10.26 9.51 6.50
C GLN A 117 8.94 8.84 6.92
N LEU A 118 8.40 7.92 6.13
CA LEU A 118 7.18 7.17 6.48
C LEU A 118 7.34 6.44 7.82
N ILE A 119 8.55 5.98 8.17
CA ILE A 119 8.85 5.28 9.43
C ILE A 119 8.52 6.11 10.69
N THR A 120 8.47 7.43 10.56
CA THR A 120 8.11 8.33 11.67
C THR A 120 6.65 8.21 12.09
N GLY A 121 5.78 7.71 11.20
CA GLY A 121 4.34 7.67 11.41
C GLY A 121 3.65 9.03 11.47
N THR A 122 4.39 10.13 11.44
CA THR A 122 3.88 11.49 11.71
C THR A 122 4.34 12.51 10.68
N TYR A 123 5.17 12.11 9.72
CA TYR A 123 5.64 12.98 8.66
C TYR A 123 4.47 13.50 7.81
N VAL A 124 4.51 14.80 7.49
CA VAL A 124 3.51 15.46 6.66
C VAL A 124 4.14 15.80 5.31
N PHE A 125 3.57 15.24 4.26
CA PHE A 125 3.97 15.47 2.88
C PHE A 125 3.30 16.76 2.39
N GLU A 126 4.01 17.86 2.47
CA GLU A 126 3.52 19.17 2.05
C GLU A 126 3.56 19.34 0.52
N PHE A 127 2.41 19.61 -0.10
CA PHE A 127 2.28 19.99 -1.51
C PHE A 127 2.01 21.48 -1.71
N GLY A 128 1.68 22.20 -0.64
CA GLY A 128 1.36 23.63 -0.68
C GLY A 128 0.24 23.90 -1.68
N THR A 129 0.46 24.87 -2.57
CA THR A 129 -0.56 25.34 -3.51
C THR A 129 -0.58 24.59 -4.85
N SER A 130 0.17 23.49 -4.99
CA SER A 130 0.37 22.79 -6.27
C SER A 130 -0.91 22.30 -6.95
N PHE A 131 -2.01 22.13 -6.19
CA PHE A 131 -3.30 21.67 -6.70
C PHE A 131 -4.33 22.78 -6.91
N ASN A 132 -3.98 24.06 -6.77
CA ASN A 132 -4.97 25.16 -6.84
C ASN A 132 -5.69 25.23 -8.18
N THR A 133 -4.97 25.03 -9.28
CA THR A 133 -5.59 25.02 -10.62
C THR A 133 -6.67 23.94 -10.71
N LEU A 134 -6.40 22.76 -10.14
CA LEU A 134 -7.37 21.66 -10.11
C LEU A 134 -8.55 22.00 -9.20
N LEU A 135 -8.27 22.41 -7.96
CA LEU A 135 -9.27 22.59 -6.91
C LEU A 135 -10.19 23.78 -7.12
N ASN A 136 -9.85 24.71 -8.01
CA ASN A 136 -10.74 25.79 -8.45
C ASN A 136 -11.64 25.40 -9.65
N THR A 137 -11.70 24.12 -10.01
CA THR A 137 -12.65 23.58 -11.01
C THR A 137 -13.84 22.88 -10.34
N GLU A 138 -14.93 22.71 -11.08
CA GLU A 138 -16.20 22.12 -10.58
C GLU A 138 -16.06 20.71 -9.97
N LYS A 139 -15.06 19.93 -10.39
CA LYS A 139 -14.81 18.55 -9.92
C LYS A 139 -13.40 18.34 -9.36
N GLY A 140 -12.72 19.44 -9.02
CA GLY A 140 -11.32 19.42 -8.64
C GLY A 140 -11.02 18.57 -7.41
N ASP A 141 -11.92 18.60 -6.43
CA ASP A 141 -11.87 17.79 -5.22
C ASP A 141 -11.95 16.28 -5.55
N LYS A 142 -12.95 15.86 -6.34
CA LYS A 142 -13.11 14.47 -6.75
C LYS A 142 -11.90 13.99 -7.55
N THR A 143 -11.41 14.78 -8.49
CA THR A 143 -10.20 14.43 -9.26
C THR A 143 -8.98 14.32 -8.35
N LEU A 144 -8.82 15.19 -7.36
CA LEU A 144 -7.72 15.08 -6.39
C LEU A 144 -7.83 13.81 -5.53
N TYR A 145 -9.04 13.45 -5.08
CA TYR A 145 -9.26 12.22 -4.32
C TYR A 145 -8.92 10.99 -5.14
N THR A 146 -9.36 10.93 -6.41
CA THR A 146 -8.99 9.83 -7.31
C THR A 146 -7.49 9.79 -7.58
N ALA A 147 -6.84 10.94 -7.76
CA ALA A 147 -5.40 11.01 -7.94
C ALA A 147 -4.63 10.51 -6.70
N PHE A 148 -5.08 10.88 -5.49
CA PHE A 148 -4.52 10.41 -4.24
C PHE A 148 -4.66 8.89 -4.10
N GLN A 149 -5.86 8.34 -4.32
CA GLN A 149 -6.09 6.91 -4.21
C GLN A 149 -5.31 6.12 -5.27
N SER A 150 -5.29 6.60 -6.51
CA SER A 150 -4.51 5.99 -7.59
C SER A 150 -3.02 6.00 -7.28
N ALA A 151 -2.49 7.11 -6.77
CA ALA A 151 -1.10 7.21 -6.38
C ALA A 151 -0.74 6.25 -5.24
N TRP A 152 -1.60 6.10 -4.23
CA TRP A 152 -1.36 5.15 -3.15
C TRP A 152 -1.44 3.69 -3.63
N ASN A 153 -2.43 3.34 -4.44
CA ASN A 153 -2.53 2.00 -5.03
C ASN A 153 -1.29 1.67 -5.83
N ALA A 154 -0.86 2.56 -6.71
CA ALA A 154 0.37 2.39 -7.48
C ALA A 154 1.59 2.27 -6.57
N PHE A 155 1.74 3.16 -5.58
CA PHE A 155 2.88 3.14 -4.65
C PHE A 155 2.95 1.87 -3.82
N SER A 156 1.82 1.39 -3.30
CA SER A 156 1.79 0.17 -2.49
C SER A 156 1.95 -1.12 -3.31
N TYR A 157 1.58 -1.10 -4.60
CA TYR A 157 1.79 -2.24 -5.50
C TYR A 157 3.21 -2.27 -6.07
N ASP A 158 3.80 -1.10 -6.35
CA ASP A 158 5.19 -0.96 -6.75
C ASP A 158 6.14 -1.14 -5.53
N GLU A 159 5.75 -0.80 -4.30
CA GLU A 159 6.58 -0.91 -3.08
C GLU A 159 5.94 -1.83 -2.01
N CYS A 160 6.37 -3.10 -1.96
CA CYS A 160 5.77 -4.09 -1.04
C CYS A 160 6.30 -4.05 0.41
N ASP A 161 7.33 -3.24 0.70
CA ASP A 161 7.97 -3.11 2.02
C ASP A 161 7.36 -2.02 2.92
N LEU A 162 6.09 -1.69 2.68
CA LEU A 162 5.30 -0.71 3.44
C LEU A 162 4.46 -1.35 4.56
N PHE A 163 4.84 -2.55 5.02
CA PHE A 163 4.07 -3.38 5.97
C PHE A 163 3.72 -2.69 7.31
N TYR A 164 4.44 -1.63 7.67
CA TYR A 164 4.25 -0.86 8.90
C TYR A 164 3.29 0.32 8.74
N ILE A 165 2.81 0.60 7.53
CA ILE A 165 1.88 1.70 7.25
C ILE A 165 0.45 1.21 7.32
N ASP A 166 -0.38 1.94 8.05
CA ASP A 166 -1.83 1.81 8.05
C ASP A 166 -2.42 2.93 7.20
N ILE A 167 -2.75 2.62 5.95
CA ILE A 167 -3.31 3.61 5.03
C ILE A 167 -4.59 4.24 5.59
N LYS A 168 -5.40 3.50 6.37
CA LYS A 168 -6.66 3.98 6.99
C LYS A 168 -6.43 5.10 8.01
N LYS A 169 -5.16 5.37 8.37
CA LYS A 169 -4.73 6.46 9.25
C LYS A 169 -4.00 7.59 8.53
N MET A 170 -3.68 7.45 7.23
CA MET A 170 -3.18 8.54 6.40
C MET A 170 -4.35 9.32 5.80
N ASN A 171 -4.25 10.64 5.79
CA ASN A 171 -5.32 11.53 5.36
C ASN A 171 -4.79 12.48 4.30
N LEU A 172 -5.63 12.80 3.32
CA LEU A 172 -5.46 13.98 2.49
C LEU A 172 -6.04 15.18 3.24
N ILE A 173 -5.17 16.14 3.55
CA ILE A 173 -5.51 17.32 4.35
C ILE A 173 -5.65 18.50 3.39
N ASN A 174 -6.80 19.17 3.46
CA ASN A 174 -7.10 20.34 2.66
C ASN A 174 -7.34 21.54 3.57
N GLU A 175 -6.38 22.47 3.58
CA GLU A 175 -6.52 23.75 4.26
C GLU A 175 -6.84 24.85 3.24
N THR A 176 -7.88 25.63 3.52
CA THR A 176 -8.30 26.71 2.61
C THR A 176 -8.15 28.08 3.25
N ARG A 177 -7.78 29.06 2.41
CA ARG A 177 -7.73 30.48 2.76
C ARG A 177 -8.48 31.27 1.70
N THR A 178 -9.54 31.95 2.10
CA THR A 178 -10.34 32.77 1.19
C THR A 178 -10.04 34.24 1.42
N LEU A 179 -9.53 34.91 0.39
CA LEU A 179 -9.23 36.33 0.42
C LEU A 179 -9.78 37.01 -0.83
N GLY A 180 -10.61 38.04 -0.67
CA GLY A 180 -11.15 38.81 -1.81
C GLY A 180 -12.00 37.99 -2.78
N GLY A 181 -12.65 36.92 -2.32
CA GLY A 181 -13.44 36.01 -3.17
C GLY A 181 -12.63 34.95 -3.91
N ILE A 182 -11.30 34.93 -3.72
CA ILE A 182 -10.41 33.89 -4.26
C ILE A 182 -10.11 32.88 -3.14
N THR A 183 -10.39 31.61 -3.39
CA THR A 183 -10.05 30.51 -2.49
C THR A 183 -8.69 29.92 -2.88
N THR A 184 -7.75 29.94 -1.93
CA THR A 184 -6.45 29.27 -2.07
C THR A 184 -6.45 27.98 -1.24
N TYR A 185 -6.04 26.89 -1.87
CA TYR A 185 -5.97 25.56 -1.27
C TYR A 185 -4.52 25.20 -0.93
N TYR A 186 -4.31 24.60 0.24
CA TYR A 186 -3.02 24.09 0.70
C TYR A 186 -3.21 22.60 1.01
N ILE A 187 -2.56 21.76 0.20
CA ILE A 187 -2.72 20.31 0.28
C ILE A 187 -1.51 19.69 0.97
N SER A 188 -1.79 18.78 1.89
CA SER A 188 -0.79 17.89 2.48
C SER A 188 -1.34 16.49 2.68
N ILE A 189 -0.45 15.51 2.83
CA ILE A 189 -0.81 14.14 3.21
C ILE A 189 -0.12 13.83 4.54
N GLY A 190 -0.82 13.25 5.50
CA GLY A 190 -0.24 12.96 6.82
C GLY A 190 -1.21 12.26 7.75
N PRO A 191 -0.94 12.20 9.07
CA PRO A 191 -1.79 11.49 10.01
C PRO A 191 -3.14 12.19 10.28
N GLY A 192 -3.32 13.44 9.83
CA GLY A 192 -4.53 14.21 10.09
C GLY A 192 -4.73 14.40 11.60
N ASP A 193 -5.88 13.95 12.11
CA ASP A 193 -6.19 13.96 13.54
C ASP A 193 -5.75 12.67 14.26
N ASN A 194 -5.24 11.67 13.53
CA ASN A 194 -4.68 10.46 14.13
C ASN A 194 -3.34 10.78 14.82
N LYS A 195 -3.00 10.00 15.85
CA LYS A 195 -1.69 10.10 16.52
C LYS A 195 -0.52 9.84 15.57
N ASN A 196 -0.68 8.84 14.70
CA ASN A 196 0.25 8.46 13.64
C ASN A 196 -0.51 7.65 12.58
N TYR A 197 0.16 7.29 11.50
CA TYR A 197 -0.34 6.39 10.45
C TYR A 197 0.32 5.01 10.42
N LEU A 198 0.80 4.54 11.57
CA LEU A 198 1.47 3.25 11.69
C LEU A 198 0.48 2.14 12.08
N GLN A 199 0.79 0.92 11.66
CA GLN A 199 0.13 -0.30 12.12
C GLN A 199 0.28 -0.46 13.64
N ASP A 200 -0.71 -1.05 14.30
CA ASP A 200 -0.78 -1.11 15.77
C ASP A 200 0.37 -1.92 16.39
N ASN A 201 0.92 -2.89 15.65
CA ASN A 201 2.10 -3.67 16.02
C ASN A 201 3.44 -3.01 15.65
N PHE A 202 3.43 -1.84 14.98
CA PHE A 202 4.62 -1.10 14.53
C PHE A 202 4.62 0.35 15.00
N GLN A 203 4.53 0.59 16.30
CA GLN A 203 4.37 1.95 16.85
C GLN A 203 5.68 2.74 17.06
N THR A 204 6.86 2.15 16.84
CA THR A 204 8.15 2.82 17.03
C THR A 204 9.08 2.62 15.83
N ARG A 205 9.97 3.61 15.59
CA ARG A 205 11.03 3.50 14.57
C ARG A 205 11.89 2.25 14.81
N GLU A 206 12.25 1.97 16.05
CA GLU A 206 13.06 0.81 16.41
C GLU A 206 12.38 -0.52 16.04
N SER A 207 11.08 -0.68 16.28
CA SER A 207 10.39 -1.92 15.93
C SER A 207 10.31 -2.13 14.42
N ILE A 208 10.13 -1.05 13.66
CA ILE A 208 10.10 -1.07 12.19
C ILE A 208 11.50 -1.38 11.63
N GLU A 209 12.55 -0.71 12.12
CA GLU A 209 13.93 -0.97 11.68
C GLU A 209 14.36 -2.40 12.00
N LYS A 210 13.97 -2.94 13.17
CA LYS A 210 14.21 -4.34 13.53
C LYS A 210 13.55 -5.30 12.54
N ALA A 211 12.28 -5.05 12.19
CA ALA A 211 11.55 -5.84 11.21
C ALA A 211 12.16 -5.76 9.80
N GLN A 212 12.52 -4.55 9.35
CA GLN A 212 13.20 -4.34 8.07
C GLN A 212 14.55 -5.05 8.03
N ASN A 213 15.34 -5.00 9.09
CA ASN A 213 16.62 -5.69 9.18
C ASN A 213 16.46 -7.21 9.11
N TYR A 214 15.44 -7.76 9.79
CA TYR A 214 15.13 -9.19 9.70
C TYR A 214 14.82 -9.60 8.25
N ILE A 215 13.91 -8.88 7.59
CA ILE A 215 13.55 -9.12 6.18
C ILE A 215 14.79 -8.97 5.26
N ASN A 216 15.58 -7.92 5.45
CA ASN A 216 16.77 -7.66 4.65
C ASN A 216 17.81 -8.79 4.76
N ASN A 217 17.93 -9.44 5.92
CA ASN A 217 18.82 -10.59 6.08
C ASN A 217 18.34 -11.82 5.31
N ILE A 218 17.03 -12.07 5.29
CA ILE A 218 16.43 -13.13 4.44
C ILE A 218 16.72 -12.84 2.97
N ILE A 219 16.46 -11.61 2.51
CA ILE A 219 16.70 -11.18 1.14
C ILE A 219 18.18 -11.34 0.74
N LYS A 220 19.13 -10.94 1.59
CA LYS A 220 20.57 -11.13 1.33
C LYS A 220 20.92 -12.59 1.09
N ASN A 221 20.33 -13.50 1.87
CA ASN A 221 20.56 -14.94 1.71
C ASN A 221 19.97 -15.46 0.39
N ILE A 222 18.75 -15.02 0.02
CA ILE A 222 18.12 -15.40 -1.25
C ILE A 222 18.94 -14.89 -2.44
N ILE A 223 19.37 -13.63 -2.43
CA ILE A 223 20.23 -13.05 -3.47
C ILE A 223 21.50 -13.88 -3.63
N LYS A 224 22.17 -14.22 -2.52
CA LYS A 224 23.39 -15.05 -2.55
C LYS A 224 23.15 -16.44 -3.14
N GLN A 225 22.03 -17.08 -2.81
CA GLN A 225 21.69 -18.42 -3.31
C GLN A 225 21.26 -18.43 -4.78
N THR A 226 20.84 -17.27 -5.31
CA THR A 226 20.28 -17.14 -6.66
C THR A 226 21.16 -16.33 -7.63
N GLN A 227 22.31 -15.82 -7.18
CA GLN A 227 23.16 -14.92 -7.96
C GLN A 227 23.63 -15.48 -9.31
N ASN A 228 23.82 -16.80 -9.41
CA ASN A 228 24.29 -17.48 -10.61
C ASN A 228 23.17 -18.15 -11.42
N ASP A 229 21.92 -18.01 -10.99
CA ASP A 229 20.78 -18.65 -11.62
C ASP A 229 20.28 -17.82 -12.81
N ASN A 230 19.79 -18.51 -13.85
CA ASN A 230 18.98 -17.88 -14.88
C ASN A 230 17.63 -17.42 -14.29
N ARG A 231 16.89 -16.60 -15.05
CA ARG A 231 15.63 -16.00 -14.58
C ARG A 231 14.61 -17.05 -14.09
N VAL A 232 14.46 -18.15 -14.81
CA VAL A 232 13.50 -19.21 -14.49
C VAL A 232 13.86 -19.91 -13.18
N ASN A 233 15.13 -20.25 -13.00
CA ASN A 233 15.63 -20.87 -11.77
C ASN A 233 15.48 -19.95 -10.55
N LYS A 234 15.64 -18.62 -10.74
CA LYS A 234 15.36 -17.64 -9.69
C LYS A 234 13.89 -17.67 -9.27
N ILE A 235 12.97 -17.62 -10.23
CA ILE A 235 11.52 -17.68 -10.00
C ILE A 235 11.17 -18.98 -9.26
N LYS A 236 11.64 -20.11 -9.76
CA LYS A 236 11.38 -21.44 -9.18
C LYS A 236 11.89 -21.57 -7.75
N LYS A 237 13.15 -21.20 -7.47
CA LYS A 237 13.71 -21.31 -6.11
C LYS A 237 12.98 -20.41 -5.10
N VAL A 238 12.57 -19.22 -5.51
CA VAL A 238 11.83 -18.31 -4.61
C VAL A 238 10.41 -18.79 -4.39
N HIS A 239 9.75 -19.28 -5.44
CA HIS A 239 8.47 -19.96 -5.34
C HIS A 239 8.51 -21.12 -4.34
N ASP A 240 9.47 -22.04 -4.54
CA ASP A 240 9.62 -23.21 -3.67
C ASP A 240 9.94 -22.82 -2.23
N TRP A 241 10.79 -21.80 -2.03
CA TRP A 241 11.12 -21.29 -0.71
C TRP A 241 9.91 -20.69 0.02
N LEU A 242 9.02 -19.98 -0.67
CA LEU A 242 7.83 -19.41 -0.05
C LEU A 242 6.86 -20.50 0.39
N ILE A 243 6.63 -21.51 -0.44
CA ILE A 243 5.80 -22.69 -0.10
C ILE A 243 6.38 -23.42 1.11
N ASP A 244 7.70 -23.65 1.12
CA ASP A 244 8.33 -24.40 2.21
C ASP A 244 8.39 -23.59 3.53
N ALA A 245 8.24 -22.27 3.47
CA ALA A 245 8.52 -21.38 4.59
C ALA A 245 7.34 -20.55 5.09
N ILE A 246 6.15 -20.70 4.51
CA ILE A 246 4.93 -19.97 4.91
C ILE A 246 3.80 -20.98 5.07
N GLU A 247 2.94 -20.76 6.06
CA GLU A 247 1.68 -21.47 6.23
C GLU A 247 0.51 -20.53 5.90
N TYR A 248 -0.50 -21.01 5.18
CA TYR A 248 -1.69 -20.21 4.88
C TYR A 248 -2.47 -19.84 6.16
N ASP A 249 -2.72 -18.54 6.38
CA ASP A 249 -3.46 -18.08 7.56
C ASP A 249 -4.98 -18.29 7.37
N THR A 250 -5.47 -19.38 7.93
CA THR A 250 -6.91 -19.69 8.00
C THR A 250 -7.62 -19.07 9.20
N SER A 251 -6.88 -18.55 10.19
CA SER A 251 -7.46 -17.98 11.41
C SER A 251 -8.05 -16.59 11.18
N GLY A 252 -7.49 -15.84 10.22
CA GLY A 252 -7.82 -14.44 9.99
C GLY A 252 -7.39 -13.49 11.11
N THR A 253 -6.73 -13.98 12.16
CA THR A 253 -6.39 -13.19 13.35
C THR A 253 -5.03 -12.51 13.25
N ASN A 254 -4.14 -12.94 12.35
CA ASN A 254 -2.85 -12.30 12.18
C ASN A 254 -3.03 -10.91 11.54
N ALA A 255 -2.56 -9.87 12.24
CA ALA A 255 -2.59 -8.49 11.76
C ALA A 255 -1.70 -8.29 10.50
N ASN A 256 -0.68 -9.12 10.31
CA ASN A 256 0.27 -9.02 9.21
C ASN A 256 -0.04 -9.93 8.02
N LYS A 257 -1.15 -10.67 8.03
CA LYS A 257 -1.42 -11.73 7.04
C LYS A 257 -1.41 -11.26 5.57
N TYR A 258 -1.64 -9.97 5.33
CA TYR A 258 -1.66 -9.38 3.99
C TYR A 258 -0.31 -8.84 3.52
N ASN A 259 0.76 -8.90 4.32
CA ASN A 259 2.01 -8.19 4.03
C ASN A 259 3.26 -9.07 4.13
N ILE A 260 4.40 -8.51 3.68
CA ILE A 260 5.67 -9.25 3.64
C ILE A 260 6.22 -9.63 5.01
N TYR A 261 5.83 -8.91 6.07
CA TYR A 261 6.26 -9.25 7.42
C TYR A 261 5.51 -10.49 7.93
N GLY A 262 4.21 -10.60 7.68
CA GLY A 262 3.44 -11.80 8.03
C GLY A 262 3.99 -13.05 7.35
N ALA A 263 4.27 -12.94 6.05
CA ALA A 263 4.89 -14.00 5.27
C ALA A 263 6.33 -14.35 5.75
N MET A 264 7.24 -13.38 5.80
CA MET A 264 8.67 -13.68 6.01
C MET A 264 9.08 -13.84 7.47
N HIS A 265 8.40 -13.13 8.39
CA HIS A 265 8.69 -13.17 9.83
C HIS A 265 7.70 -14.07 10.58
N ASP A 266 6.39 -13.80 10.46
CA ASP A 266 5.38 -14.57 11.20
C ASP A 266 5.14 -15.96 10.60
N ARG A 267 5.69 -16.22 9.41
CA ARG A 267 5.54 -17.47 8.64
C ARG A 267 4.07 -17.80 8.34
N LYS A 268 3.20 -16.79 8.35
CA LYS A 268 1.75 -16.93 8.15
C LYS A 268 1.18 -15.78 7.35
N ALA A 269 0.54 -16.10 6.22
CA ALA A 269 -0.04 -15.10 5.32
C ALA A 269 -1.26 -15.65 4.57
N VAL A 270 -2.08 -14.74 4.04
CA VAL A 270 -3.07 -15.05 2.99
C VAL A 270 -2.51 -14.68 1.62
N CYS A 271 -3.29 -14.88 0.55
CA CYS A 271 -2.86 -14.69 -0.84
C CYS A 271 -2.09 -13.38 -1.10
N GLU A 272 -2.56 -12.25 -0.56
CA GLU A 272 -1.88 -10.97 -0.73
C GLU A 272 -0.47 -10.94 -0.09
N GLY A 273 -0.29 -11.55 1.08
CA GLY A 273 1.01 -11.63 1.74
C GLY A 273 2.02 -12.51 0.99
N TYR A 274 1.56 -13.62 0.40
CA TYR A 274 2.37 -14.44 -0.50
C TYR A 274 2.78 -13.64 -1.75
N ALA A 275 1.80 -13.06 -2.45
CA ALA A 275 2.03 -12.37 -3.72
C ALA A 275 2.91 -11.12 -3.56
N ARG A 276 2.75 -10.37 -2.46
CA ARG A 276 3.64 -9.23 -2.13
C ARG A 276 5.06 -9.69 -1.81
N SER A 277 5.21 -10.80 -1.09
CA SER A 277 6.52 -11.35 -0.74
C SER A 277 7.27 -11.85 -1.98
N PHE A 278 6.56 -12.57 -2.85
CA PHE A 278 7.12 -13.02 -4.13
C PHE A 278 7.53 -11.82 -5.00
N LYS A 279 6.67 -10.81 -5.18
CA LYS A 279 7.01 -9.58 -5.90
C LYS A 279 8.24 -8.90 -5.31
N TYR A 280 8.27 -8.73 -3.99
CA TYR A 280 9.37 -8.06 -3.31
C TYR A 280 10.69 -8.79 -3.55
N ILE A 281 10.72 -10.13 -3.43
CA ILE A 281 11.92 -10.91 -3.68
C ILE A 281 12.32 -10.85 -5.17
N MET A 282 11.37 -10.99 -6.10
CA MET A 282 11.64 -10.93 -7.54
C MET A 282 12.34 -9.63 -7.94
N GLU A 283 11.90 -8.50 -7.40
CA GLU A 283 12.54 -7.21 -7.60
C GLU A 283 14.01 -7.23 -7.12
N LYS A 284 14.27 -7.78 -5.93
CA LYS A 284 15.62 -7.87 -5.35
C LYS A 284 16.55 -8.81 -6.11
N VAL A 285 16.01 -9.82 -6.80
CA VAL A 285 16.82 -10.75 -7.64
C VAL A 285 16.85 -10.37 -9.12
N GLY A 286 16.25 -9.23 -9.49
CA GLY A 286 16.29 -8.65 -10.84
C GLY A 286 15.36 -9.32 -11.84
N VAL A 287 14.22 -9.87 -11.37
CA VAL A 287 13.18 -10.45 -12.21
C VAL A 287 12.01 -9.47 -12.32
N PRO A 288 11.64 -9.02 -13.54
CA PRO A 288 10.46 -8.17 -13.70
C PRO A 288 9.21 -8.92 -13.23
N CYS A 289 8.50 -8.35 -12.27
CA CYS A 289 7.36 -8.96 -11.60
C CYS A 289 6.36 -7.87 -11.19
N VAL A 290 5.07 -8.12 -11.42
CA VAL A 290 3.97 -7.26 -10.95
C VAL A 290 3.06 -8.06 -10.02
N LEU A 291 2.54 -7.40 -8.98
CA LEU A 291 1.45 -7.90 -8.14
C LEU A 291 0.14 -7.74 -8.90
N VAL A 292 -0.75 -8.74 -8.90
CA VAL A 292 -2.00 -8.72 -9.68
C VAL A 292 -3.20 -8.95 -8.74
N PRO A 293 -4.16 -8.00 -8.68
CA PRO A 293 -5.47 -8.21 -8.07
C PRO A 293 -6.37 -9.07 -8.95
N GLY A 294 -7.34 -9.72 -8.34
CA GLY A 294 -8.50 -10.22 -9.06
C GLY A 294 -9.40 -11.08 -8.20
N THR A 295 -10.06 -12.01 -8.86
CA THR A 295 -10.85 -13.06 -8.21
C THR A 295 -10.41 -14.42 -8.72
N ALA A 296 -10.59 -15.46 -7.92
CA ALA A 296 -10.34 -16.83 -8.34
C ALA A 296 -11.46 -17.76 -7.89
N GLU A 297 -11.80 -18.75 -8.72
CA GLU A 297 -12.81 -19.79 -8.45
C GLU A 297 -12.14 -21.04 -7.90
N ASN A 298 -12.37 -21.33 -6.61
CA ASN A 298 -11.75 -22.49 -5.97
C ASN A 298 -12.41 -23.82 -6.41
N SER A 299 -11.86 -24.95 -5.96
CA SER A 299 -12.34 -26.29 -6.32
C SER A 299 -13.80 -26.60 -5.93
N GLN A 300 -14.43 -25.76 -5.10
CA GLN A 300 -15.83 -25.86 -4.71
C GLN A 300 -16.75 -24.94 -5.53
N GLY A 301 -16.22 -24.23 -6.54
CA GLY A 301 -16.97 -23.28 -7.36
C GLY A 301 -17.24 -21.94 -6.67
N LYS A 302 -16.56 -21.64 -5.56
CA LYS A 302 -16.70 -20.37 -4.86
C LYS A 302 -15.70 -19.37 -5.44
N ILE A 303 -16.20 -18.22 -5.88
CA ILE A 303 -15.39 -17.09 -6.33
C ILE A 303 -15.05 -16.20 -5.13
N GLU A 304 -13.78 -15.91 -4.93
CA GLU A 304 -13.30 -15.00 -3.89
C GLU A 304 -12.21 -14.06 -4.40
N ALA A 305 -12.03 -12.91 -3.74
CA ALA A 305 -10.96 -11.99 -4.09
C ALA A 305 -9.61 -12.66 -3.79
N HIS A 306 -8.67 -12.47 -4.72
CA HIS A 306 -7.41 -13.19 -4.73
C HIS A 306 -6.28 -12.31 -5.27
N ALA A 307 -5.05 -12.70 -4.98
CA ALA A 307 -3.86 -11.96 -5.43
C ALA A 307 -2.75 -12.93 -5.82
N TRP A 308 -2.09 -12.66 -6.94
CA TRP A 308 -1.00 -13.46 -7.49
C TRP A 308 0.01 -12.56 -8.21
N ASN A 309 0.94 -13.14 -8.97
CA ASN A 309 1.97 -12.37 -9.67
C ASN A 309 2.06 -12.70 -11.16
N TYR A 310 2.43 -11.71 -11.97
CA TYR A 310 2.93 -11.93 -13.33
C TYR A 310 4.43 -11.65 -13.37
N VAL A 311 5.19 -12.55 -13.99
CA VAL A 311 6.64 -12.43 -14.20
C VAL A 311 6.98 -12.39 -15.68
N GLN A 312 8.02 -11.65 -16.05
CA GLN A 312 8.43 -11.52 -17.45
C GLN A 312 9.65 -12.38 -17.80
N ILE A 313 9.50 -13.32 -18.74
CA ILE A 313 10.56 -14.16 -19.30
C ILE A 313 10.59 -13.93 -20.80
N ASP A 314 11.75 -13.59 -21.36
CA ASP A 314 11.94 -13.33 -22.80
C ASP A 314 10.85 -12.43 -23.41
N ASP A 315 10.63 -11.27 -22.75
CA ASP A 315 9.63 -10.25 -23.08
C ASP A 315 8.15 -10.69 -23.02
N LYS A 316 7.87 -11.92 -22.59
CA LYS A 316 6.52 -12.47 -22.38
C LYS A 316 6.18 -12.55 -20.91
N TRP A 317 4.92 -12.31 -20.57
CA TRP A 317 4.41 -12.41 -19.21
C TRP A 317 3.78 -13.76 -18.94
N TYR A 318 4.04 -14.31 -17.76
CA TYR A 318 3.51 -15.58 -17.27
C TYR A 318 2.97 -15.41 -15.85
N ALA A 319 1.89 -16.12 -15.54
CA ALA A 319 1.30 -16.10 -14.22
C ALA A 319 2.00 -17.06 -13.26
N VAL A 320 2.12 -16.64 -12.00
CA VAL A 320 2.59 -17.44 -10.87
C VAL A 320 1.65 -17.17 -9.70
N ASP A 321 0.98 -18.21 -9.22
CA ASP A 321 0.23 -18.17 -7.97
C ASP A 321 0.87 -19.11 -6.94
N VAL A 322 1.72 -18.52 -6.10
CA VAL A 322 2.41 -19.24 -5.03
C VAL A 322 1.42 -19.78 -3.97
N THR A 323 0.27 -19.12 -3.78
CA THR A 323 -0.69 -19.50 -2.74
C THR A 323 -1.45 -20.75 -3.13
N TRP A 324 -1.91 -20.86 -4.38
CA TRP A 324 -2.61 -22.07 -4.82
C TRP A 324 -1.67 -23.22 -5.19
N ASP A 325 -0.38 -22.95 -5.33
CA ASP A 325 0.70 -23.94 -5.40
C ASP A 325 1.22 -24.37 -4.00
N ASP A 326 0.69 -23.81 -2.91
CA ASP A 326 0.93 -24.21 -1.51
C ASP A 326 -0.24 -25.05 -0.96
N PRO A 327 -0.31 -26.36 -1.26
CA PRO A 327 -1.40 -27.21 -0.78
C PRO A 327 -1.31 -27.44 0.73
N VAL A 328 -2.41 -27.18 1.44
CA VAL A 328 -2.56 -27.52 2.86
C VAL A 328 -2.61 -29.04 3.02
N ILE A 329 -1.48 -29.65 3.40
CA ILE A 329 -1.42 -31.10 3.65
C ILE A 329 -2.02 -31.42 5.01
N THR A 330 -3.08 -32.22 5.04
CA THR A 330 -3.54 -32.90 6.26
C THR A 330 -3.07 -34.35 6.26
N GLY A 331 -2.27 -34.77 7.25
CA GLY A 331 -2.01 -36.20 7.49
C GLY A 331 -0.67 -36.77 7.02
N GLY A 332 0.32 -35.93 6.69
CA GLY A 332 1.70 -36.38 6.43
C GLY A 332 1.96 -36.93 5.02
N GLU A 333 1.11 -36.57 4.06
CA GLU A 333 1.35 -36.84 2.64
C GLU A 333 2.46 -35.91 2.08
N THR A 334 3.15 -36.37 1.03
CA THR A 334 4.17 -35.55 0.34
C THR A 334 3.51 -34.84 -0.83
N ILE A 335 3.70 -33.51 -0.94
CA ILE A 335 3.25 -32.72 -2.09
C ILE A 335 3.90 -33.26 -3.36
N THR A 336 3.10 -33.58 -4.38
CA THR A 336 3.63 -33.96 -5.69
C THR A 336 4.09 -32.72 -6.46
N ASP A 337 5.07 -32.87 -7.36
CA ASP A 337 5.49 -31.77 -8.23
C ASP A 337 4.31 -31.20 -9.05
N ASN A 338 3.36 -32.05 -9.46
CA ASN A 338 2.18 -31.59 -10.20
C ASN A 338 1.28 -30.66 -9.38
N GLU A 339 1.18 -30.89 -8.07
CA GLU A 339 0.43 -30.02 -7.16
C GLU A 339 1.20 -28.74 -6.85
N LYS A 340 2.52 -28.85 -6.66
CA LYS A 340 3.41 -27.72 -6.37
C LYS A 340 3.59 -26.75 -7.55
N TYR A 341 3.39 -27.19 -8.80
CA TYR A 341 3.60 -26.34 -9.99
C TYR A 341 2.33 -26.21 -10.85
N LYS A 342 1.15 -26.35 -10.24
CA LYS A 342 -0.14 -26.28 -10.93
C LYS A 342 -0.40 -24.88 -11.49
N PHE A 343 0.06 -23.83 -10.84
CA PHE A 343 -0.11 -22.42 -11.22
C PHE A 343 1.22 -21.70 -11.48
N PHE A 344 2.30 -22.47 -11.61
CA PHE A 344 3.63 -21.97 -11.93
C PHE A 344 3.81 -21.72 -13.45
N LEU A 345 4.17 -20.48 -13.79
CA LEU A 345 4.49 -19.99 -15.14
C LEU A 345 3.43 -20.28 -16.22
N LYS A 346 2.16 -20.03 -15.87
CA LYS A 346 1.02 -20.29 -16.77
C LYS A 346 0.77 -19.17 -17.77
N GLY A 347 0.32 -19.57 -18.96
CA GLY A 347 -0.24 -18.68 -19.97
C GLY A 347 -1.74 -18.46 -19.75
N SER A 348 -2.33 -17.54 -20.52
CA SER A 348 -3.73 -17.15 -20.39
C SER A 348 -4.72 -18.29 -20.66
N GLU A 349 -4.42 -19.23 -21.57
CA GLU A 349 -5.33 -20.33 -21.89
C GLU A 349 -5.61 -21.24 -20.69
N GLU A 350 -4.61 -21.45 -19.84
CA GLU A 350 -4.74 -22.27 -18.64
C GLU A 350 -5.13 -21.43 -17.43
N PHE A 351 -4.46 -20.29 -17.21
CA PHE A 351 -4.61 -19.52 -15.99
C PHE A 351 -6.00 -18.86 -15.86
N PHE A 352 -6.61 -18.43 -16.97
CA PHE A 352 -7.92 -17.78 -16.94
C PHE A 352 -9.11 -18.74 -16.86
N LYS A 353 -8.87 -20.04 -16.68
CA LYS A 353 -9.94 -21.01 -16.41
C LYS A 353 -10.53 -20.81 -15.01
N ASP A 354 -9.72 -20.40 -14.05
CA ASP A 354 -10.10 -20.20 -12.66
C ASP A 354 -9.68 -18.84 -12.09
N HIS A 355 -8.76 -18.10 -12.74
CA HIS A 355 -8.36 -16.74 -12.31
C HIS A 355 -8.88 -15.64 -13.23
N THR A 356 -9.51 -14.61 -12.65
CA THR A 356 -9.94 -13.42 -13.38
C THR A 356 -9.18 -12.19 -12.85
N PRO A 357 -8.19 -11.65 -13.59
CA PRO A 357 -7.46 -10.46 -13.18
C PRO A 357 -8.35 -9.21 -13.19
N SER A 358 -8.12 -8.31 -12.24
CA SER A 358 -8.80 -7.01 -12.19
C SER A 358 -7.78 -5.86 -12.06
N GLY A 359 -7.95 -4.85 -12.90
CA GLY A 359 -7.23 -3.58 -12.78
C GLY A 359 -7.78 -2.65 -11.70
N GLU A 360 -8.94 -2.98 -11.14
CA GLU A 360 -9.59 -2.22 -10.08
C GLU A 360 -9.04 -2.69 -8.72
N ILE A 361 -8.10 -1.92 -8.17
CA ILE A 361 -7.45 -2.23 -6.89
C ILE A 361 -8.31 -1.81 -5.70
N SER A 362 -9.00 -0.67 -5.83
CA SER A 362 -9.83 -0.09 -4.78
C SER A 362 -10.89 0.81 -5.39
N GLU A 363 -11.94 1.06 -4.61
CA GLU A 363 -12.91 2.10 -4.95
C GLU A 363 -12.21 3.47 -5.09
N ASN A 364 -12.82 4.35 -5.88
CA ASN A 364 -12.36 5.73 -6.12
C ASN A 364 -10.97 5.87 -6.76
N SER A 365 -10.35 4.77 -7.19
CA SER A 365 -9.09 4.75 -7.94
C SER A 365 -9.33 4.69 -9.45
N MET A 366 -8.27 4.91 -10.23
CA MET A 366 -8.28 4.55 -11.65
C MET A 366 -8.24 3.02 -11.83
N ILE A 367 -8.69 2.54 -12.98
CA ILE A 367 -8.52 1.13 -13.39
C ILE A 367 -7.15 0.99 -14.06
N PHE A 368 -6.28 0.18 -13.48
CA PHE A 368 -4.96 -0.09 -14.02
C PHE A 368 -4.99 -1.14 -15.12
N THR A 369 -4.18 -0.96 -16.16
CA THR A 369 -3.96 -1.97 -17.19
C THR A 369 -2.92 -2.97 -16.71
N LEU A 370 -3.26 -4.25 -16.71
CA LEU A 370 -2.36 -5.35 -16.35
C LEU A 370 -1.59 -5.87 -17.57
N PRO A 371 -0.40 -6.48 -17.39
CA PRO A 371 0.33 -7.07 -18.51
C PRO A 371 -0.47 -8.17 -19.22
N THR A 372 -0.33 -8.24 -20.54
CA THR A 372 -0.91 -9.34 -21.33
C THR A 372 -0.07 -10.59 -21.18
N LEU A 373 -0.67 -11.66 -20.66
CA LEU A 373 -0.02 -12.97 -20.56
C LEU A 373 0.27 -13.58 -21.94
N SER A 374 1.32 -14.39 -22.00
CA SER A 374 1.52 -15.35 -23.08
C SER A 374 0.30 -16.25 -23.20
N ILE A 375 -0.06 -16.66 -24.43
CA ILE A 375 -1.20 -17.55 -24.67
C ILE A 375 -0.95 -18.90 -24.01
N THR A 376 0.21 -19.50 -24.30
CA THR A 376 0.62 -20.82 -23.78
C THR A 376 1.52 -20.69 -22.55
N ASN A 377 1.58 -21.77 -21.78
CA ASN A 377 2.49 -21.92 -20.65
C ASN A 377 3.96 -21.81 -21.07
N TYR A 378 4.82 -21.51 -20.10
CA TYR A 378 6.25 -21.66 -20.25
C TYR A 378 6.64 -23.10 -19.88
N GLU A 379 7.35 -23.83 -20.75
CA GLU A 379 7.59 -25.27 -20.59
C GLU A 379 9.03 -25.63 -20.15
N ASN A 380 9.94 -24.66 -20.07
CA ASN A 380 11.38 -24.92 -19.87
C ASN A 380 11.86 -24.55 -18.46
N TYR A 381 11.33 -25.19 -17.42
CA TYR A 381 11.61 -24.87 -16.01
C TYR A 381 12.06 -26.05 -15.15
#